data_AF-A0A527A243-F1
#
_entry.id   AF-A0A527A243-F1
#
_cell.length_a   1.000
_cell.length_b   1.000
_cell.length_c   1.000
_cell.angle_alpha   90.00
_cell.angle_beta   90.00
_cell.angle_gamma   90.00
#
_symmetry.space_group_name_H-M   'P 1'
#
loop_
_entity.id
_entity.type
_entity.pdbx_description
1 polymer ?
#
loop_
_entity_poly.entity_id
_entity_poly.type
_entity_poly.pdbx_seq_one_letter_code
_entity_poly.pdbx_strand_id
1 'polypeptide(L)'
;PEVAPARKMTRQAQTALAAGTAAPGRVERVPAPRPGMPAETEFRHNVLGSPLDPRYTFGSFIEGPSNRVAFAAAKAVAESQSSAVRFNPLFLHATVGLGKTHLLQAIAAESLKQNPKSRVVYLTAEYFMWRFATAIRDNNALTLKEQLRDIDLLIIDDMQFLQGKSIQHEFCH
;
A
#
# COMPACT_ATOMS: atom_id res chain seq x y z
N PRO A 1 -66.08 -1.48 -9.18
CA PRO A 1 -66.58 -1.81 -7.82
C PRO A 1 -65.56 -2.73 -7.10
N GLU A 2 -64.71 -2.24 -6.19
CA GLU A 2 -65.03 -1.99 -4.75
C GLU A 2 -65.55 -3.31 -4.09
N VAL A 3 -65.11 -3.82 -2.94
CA VAL A 3 -64.41 -3.33 -1.74
C VAL A 3 -63.79 -4.56 -1.04
N ALA A 4 -62.83 -4.34 -0.14
CA ALA A 4 -62.27 -5.26 0.86
C ALA A 4 -63.29 -6.07 1.70
N PRO A 5 -62.79 -6.95 2.59
CA PRO A 5 -63.04 -6.67 4.00
C PRO A 5 -61.86 -6.94 4.95
N ALA A 6 -61.75 -6.07 5.98
CA ALA A 6 -61.70 -6.33 7.43
C ALA A 6 -60.78 -7.44 8.01
N ARG A 7 -60.22 -7.38 9.21
CA ARG A 7 -60.02 -6.43 10.32
C ARG A 7 -59.34 -7.29 11.40
N LYS A 8 -58.22 -6.87 12.00
CA LYS A 8 -57.72 -7.46 13.25
C LYS A 8 -57.43 -6.35 14.27
N MET A 9 -58.28 -6.31 15.30
CA MET A 9 -57.97 -5.81 16.65
C MET A 9 -56.97 -6.81 17.29
N THR A 10 -56.04 -6.44 18.17
CA THR A 10 -56.26 -5.96 19.54
C THR A 10 -54.99 -5.31 20.09
N ARG A 11 -55.20 -4.33 20.99
CA ARG A 11 -54.25 -3.47 21.68
C ARG A 11 -53.94 -3.98 23.10
N GLN A 12 -52.79 -3.53 23.63
CA GLN A 12 -52.43 -3.34 25.06
C GLN A 12 -52.14 -4.62 25.89
N ALA A 13 -51.28 -4.65 26.91
CA ALA A 13 -50.77 -3.63 27.84
C ALA A 13 -49.46 -4.17 28.52
N GLN A 14 -48.43 -3.36 28.81
CA GLN A 14 -48.15 -2.65 30.08
C GLN A 14 -47.12 -3.32 31.03
N THR A 15 -46.05 -2.54 31.34
CA THR A 15 -45.41 -2.28 32.67
C THR A 15 -44.76 -3.48 33.42
N ALA A 16 -43.65 -3.40 34.18
CA ALA A 16 -43.10 -2.35 35.04
C ALA A 16 -41.61 -2.56 35.43
N LEU A 17 -41.07 -1.52 36.08
CA LEU A 17 -39.73 -1.25 36.59
C LEU A 17 -39.28 -2.03 37.86
N ALA A 18 -37.97 -1.89 38.15
CA ALA A 18 -37.27 -1.80 39.45
C ALA A 18 -36.69 -3.10 40.04
N ALA A 19 -35.58 -3.14 40.80
CA ALA A 19 -34.45 -2.24 41.14
C ALA A 19 -33.48 -3.01 42.08
N GLY A 20 -32.22 -2.55 42.22
CA GLY A 20 -31.38 -2.72 43.43
C GLY A 20 -30.19 -3.72 43.33
N THR A 21 -28.92 -3.29 43.32
CA THR A 21 -27.96 -3.01 44.45
C THR A 21 -27.02 -4.21 44.76
N ALA A 22 -25.70 -4.14 45.04
CA ALA A 22 -24.69 -3.07 45.20
C ALA A 22 -23.23 -3.65 45.30
N ALA A 23 -22.22 -2.79 44.98
CA ALA A 23 -20.85 -2.61 45.57
C ALA A 23 -19.71 -3.67 45.38
N PRO A 24 -18.42 -3.34 45.67
CA PRO A 24 -17.62 -2.15 45.32
C PRO A 24 -16.19 -2.47 44.75
N GLY A 25 -15.55 -1.49 44.13
CA GLY A 25 -14.08 -1.26 44.19
C GLY A 25 -13.12 -2.17 43.40
N ARG A 26 -12.62 -1.68 42.25
CA ARG A 26 -11.23 -1.93 41.81
C ARG A 26 -10.73 -0.78 40.95
N VAL A 27 -9.76 -0.06 41.49
CA VAL A 27 -8.99 0.98 40.78
C VAL A 27 -8.10 0.24 39.77
N GLU A 28 -8.42 0.31 38.49
CA GLU A 28 -7.55 -0.23 37.44
C GLU A 28 -6.43 0.76 37.16
N ARG A 29 -5.21 0.36 37.52
CA ARG A 29 -3.99 1.17 37.46
C ARG A 29 -3.62 1.39 36.00
N VAL A 30 -3.41 2.65 35.62
CA VAL A 30 -2.71 3.03 34.39
C VAL A 30 -1.37 2.29 34.35
N PRO A 31 -1.03 1.53 33.30
CA PRO A 31 0.28 0.88 33.24
C PRO A 31 1.36 1.94 33.05
N ALA A 32 2.37 1.89 33.92
CA ALA A 32 3.59 2.69 33.81
C ALA A 32 4.33 2.38 32.49
N PRO A 33 5.04 3.37 31.90
CA PRO A 33 5.79 3.15 30.68
C PRO A 33 6.96 2.21 30.96
N ARG A 34 7.06 1.11 30.20
CA ARG A 34 8.21 0.20 30.28
C ARG A 34 9.43 0.89 29.68
N PRO A 35 10.56 1.01 30.39
CA PRO A 35 11.82 1.45 29.81
C PRO A 35 12.44 0.24 29.10
N GLY A 36 12.48 0.29 27.76
CA GLY A 36 13.15 -0.78 26.99
C GLY A 36 12.73 -0.96 25.53
N MET A 37 12.30 0.10 24.83
CA MET A 37 12.33 0.05 23.37
C MET A 37 13.69 0.56 22.90
N PRO A 38 14.51 -0.25 22.21
CA PRO A 38 15.65 0.28 21.51
C PRO A 38 15.13 1.22 20.41
N ALA A 39 15.42 2.50 20.64
CA ALA A 39 15.74 3.52 19.65
C ALA A 39 14.88 3.54 18.37
N GLU A 40 14.09 4.62 18.25
CA GLU A 40 13.43 5.13 17.04
C GLU A 40 14.44 5.51 15.92
N THR A 41 15.41 4.65 15.62
CA THR A 41 16.58 5.00 14.81
C THR A 41 16.55 4.48 13.36
N GLU A 42 15.58 3.65 12.94
CA GLU A 42 15.65 3.05 11.60
C GLU A 42 14.37 3.12 10.76
N PHE A 43 13.59 4.19 10.90
CA PHE A 43 12.62 4.56 9.86
C PHE A 43 12.73 6.04 9.51
N ARG A 44 13.92 6.44 9.05
CA ARG A 44 14.01 7.50 8.03
C ARG A 44 13.44 6.96 6.72
N HIS A 45 12.15 6.63 6.72
CA HIS A 45 11.43 6.23 5.53
C HIS A 45 11.45 7.42 4.57
N ASN A 46 12.11 7.21 3.43
CA ASN A 46 12.02 8.03 2.23
C ASN A 46 10.64 8.68 2.11
N VAL A 47 10.60 10.01 2.11
CA VAL A 47 9.39 10.86 1.90
C VAL A 47 8.72 10.61 0.53
N LEU A 48 9.22 9.65 -0.27
CA LEU A 48 8.89 9.48 -1.67
C LEU A 48 8.01 8.26 -1.97
N GLY A 49 7.91 7.27 -1.07
CA GLY A 49 7.30 5.97 -1.37
C GLY A 49 6.26 5.48 -0.36
N SER A 50 5.42 4.55 -0.80
CA SER A 50 4.53 3.75 0.03
C SER A 50 5.34 2.75 0.89
N PRO A 51 4.89 2.44 2.12
CA PRO A 51 5.58 1.50 2.99
C PRO A 51 5.59 0.09 2.37
N LEU A 52 6.70 -0.61 2.55
CA LEU A 52 6.83 -2.02 2.15
C LEU A 52 6.22 -2.93 3.23
N ASP A 53 5.48 -3.95 2.80
CA ASP A 53 4.96 -5.00 3.68
C ASP A 53 6.03 -6.10 3.85
N PRO A 54 6.50 -6.39 5.08
CA PRO A 54 7.54 -7.38 5.32
C PRO A 54 7.14 -8.82 4.94
N ARG A 55 5.86 -9.07 4.69
CA ARG A 55 5.36 -10.38 4.24
C ARG A 55 5.62 -10.62 2.75
N TYR A 56 5.81 -9.57 1.96
CA TYR A 56 6.01 -9.68 0.52
C TYR A 56 7.50 -9.75 0.18
N THR A 57 8.04 -10.97 0.27
CA THR A 57 9.44 -11.28 -0.07
C THR A 57 9.50 -12.37 -1.13
N PHE A 58 10.65 -12.54 -1.79
CA PHE A 58 10.83 -13.67 -2.72
C PHE A 58 10.74 -15.03 -2.02
N GLY A 59 11.13 -15.11 -0.74
CA GLY A 59 11.08 -16.35 0.04
C GLY A 59 9.65 -16.81 0.38
N SER A 60 8.70 -15.88 0.46
CA SER A 60 7.28 -16.18 0.69
C SER A 60 6.46 -16.32 -0.59
N PHE A 61 7.05 -16.06 -1.76
CA PHE A 61 6.37 -16.19 -3.05
C PHE A 61 6.49 -17.63 -3.58
N ILE A 62 5.36 -18.24 -3.97
CA ILE A 62 5.33 -19.60 -4.49
C ILE A 62 5.54 -19.57 -6.01
N GLU A 63 6.71 -20.06 -6.44
CA GLU A 63 7.04 -20.22 -7.86
C GLU A 63 6.33 -21.46 -8.45
N GLY A 64 5.82 -21.34 -9.67
CA GLY A 64 5.23 -22.42 -10.45
C GLY A 64 5.34 -22.16 -11.95
N PRO A 65 4.94 -23.11 -12.81
CA PRO A 65 5.12 -23.00 -14.26
C PRO A 65 4.52 -21.73 -14.88
N SER A 66 3.40 -21.24 -14.33
CA SER A 66 2.68 -20.07 -14.83
C SER A 66 3.31 -18.72 -14.47
N ASN A 67 4.15 -18.66 -13.43
CA ASN A 67 4.75 -17.41 -12.93
C ASN A 67 6.29 -17.42 -12.96
N ARG A 68 6.90 -18.54 -13.33
CA ARG A 68 8.36 -18.75 -13.38
C ARG A 68 9.11 -17.67 -14.15
N VAL A 69 8.61 -17.26 -15.31
CA VAL A 69 9.26 -16.22 -16.13
C VAL A 69 9.24 -14.87 -15.43
N ALA A 70 8.09 -14.47 -14.87
CA ALA A 70 7.94 -13.22 -14.13
C ALA A 70 8.80 -13.22 -12.85
N PHE A 71 8.83 -14.34 -12.13
CA PHE A 71 9.65 -14.51 -10.94
C PHE A 71 11.14 -14.43 -11.25
N ALA A 72 11.61 -15.10 -12.31
CA ALA A 72 13.00 -15.05 -12.74
C ALA A 72 13.42 -13.63 -13.18
N ALA A 73 12.55 -12.93 -13.92
CA ALA A 73 12.80 -11.54 -14.32
C ALA A 73 12.85 -10.60 -13.11
N ALA A 74 11.93 -10.77 -12.15
CA ALA A 74 11.90 -10.01 -10.91
C ALA A 74 13.18 -10.20 -10.09
N LYS A 75 13.64 -11.45 -9.91
CA LYS A 75 14.93 -11.73 -9.26
C LYS A 75 16.10 -11.09 -9.97
N ALA A 76 16.16 -11.22 -11.30
CA ALA A 76 17.24 -10.63 -12.08
C ALA A 76 17.31 -9.10 -11.92
N VAL A 77 16.18 -8.41 -11.83
CA VAL A 77 16.15 -6.96 -11.56
C VAL A 77 16.60 -6.65 -10.14
N ALA A 78 16.13 -7.39 -9.14
CA ALA A 78 16.50 -7.17 -7.74
C ALA A 78 17.99 -7.42 -7.46
N GLU A 79 18.60 -8.37 -8.17
CA GLU A 79 20.02 -8.75 -8.07
C GLU A 79 20.95 -7.91 -8.96
N SER A 80 20.39 -7.12 -9.90
CA SER A 80 21.20 -6.30 -10.81
C SER A 80 21.79 -5.10 -10.05
N GLN A 81 23.12 -5.04 -9.97
CA GLN A 81 23.83 -3.83 -9.57
C GLN A 81 23.76 -2.79 -10.70
N SER A 82 23.68 -1.50 -10.34
CA SER A 82 23.27 -0.36 -11.21
C SER A 82 23.97 -0.21 -12.57
N SER A 83 25.03 -0.97 -12.87
CA SER A 83 25.77 -0.92 -14.14
C SER A 83 25.34 -1.95 -15.20
N ALA A 84 24.51 -2.95 -14.86
CA ALA A 84 24.12 -4.01 -15.80
C ALA A 84 22.68 -4.51 -15.60
N VAL A 85 21.72 -3.58 -15.47
CA VAL A 85 20.29 -3.94 -15.39
C VAL A 85 19.85 -4.52 -16.74
N ARG A 86 19.65 -5.84 -16.79
CA ARG A 86 19.23 -6.54 -18.02
C ARG A 86 17.82 -6.16 -18.49
N PHE A 87 16.96 -5.72 -17.58
CA PHE A 87 15.57 -5.38 -17.86
C PHE A 87 15.22 -4.01 -17.28
N ASN A 88 15.24 -2.98 -18.12
CA ASN A 88 14.79 -1.65 -17.77
C ASN A 88 14.01 -1.02 -18.95
N PRO A 89 12.67 -0.85 -18.85
CA PRO A 89 11.82 -1.22 -17.71
C PRO A 89 11.47 -2.72 -17.67
N LEU A 90 11.18 -3.24 -16.47
CA LEU A 90 10.47 -4.51 -16.28
C LEU A 90 8.98 -4.24 -16.13
N PHE A 91 8.15 -4.77 -17.03
CA PHE A 91 6.69 -4.64 -16.98
C PHE A 91 6.03 -5.97 -16.59
N LEU A 92 5.33 -5.98 -15.46
CA LEU A 92 4.57 -7.14 -14.99
C LEU A 92 3.08 -6.92 -15.20
N HIS A 93 2.46 -7.76 -16.02
CA HIS A 93 1.02 -7.76 -16.27
C HIS A 93 0.42 -9.10 -15.85
N ALA A 94 -0.62 -9.03 -15.01
CA ALA A 94 -1.34 -10.20 -14.56
C ALA A 94 -2.77 -9.81 -14.17
N THR A 95 -3.70 -10.75 -14.27
CA THR A 95 -5.04 -10.62 -13.67
C THR A 95 -4.91 -10.42 -12.15
N VAL A 96 -5.97 -9.89 -11.53
CA VAL A 96 -6.05 -9.70 -10.09
C VAL A 96 -5.75 -10.99 -9.32
N GLY A 97 -5.07 -10.88 -8.17
CA GLY A 97 -4.78 -12.02 -7.29
C GLY A 97 -3.62 -12.92 -7.71
N LEU A 98 -2.92 -12.64 -8.81
CA LEU A 98 -1.78 -13.46 -9.28
C LEU A 98 -0.41 -13.06 -8.70
N GLY A 99 -0.40 -12.24 -7.64
CA GLY A 99 0.83 -11.90 -6.92
C GLY A 99 1.68 -10.78 -7.55
N LYS A 100 1.10 -9.94 -8.42
CA LYS A 100 1.77 -8.75 -9.00
C LYS A 100 2.40 -7.86 -7.93
N THR A 101 1.60 -7.41 -6.98
CA THR A 101 2.04 -6.55 -5.86
C THR A 101 3.06 -7.25 -4.97
N HIS A 102 2.89 -8.57 -4.75
CA HIS A 102 3.87 -9.36 -4.00
C HIS A 102 5.23 -9.34 -4.70
N LEU A 103 5.29 -9.64 -6.00
CA LEU A 103 6.54 -9.61 -6.76
C LEU A 103 7.18 -8.21 -6.77
N LEU A 104 6.40 -7.16 -6.99
CA LEU A 104 6.91 -5.78 -7.00
C LEU A 104 7.51 -5.39 -5.65
N GLN A 105 6.84 -5.69 -4.54
CA GLN A 105 7.39 -5.42 -3.21
C GLN A 105 8.56 -6.32 -2.86
N ALA A 106 8.58 -7.57 -3.31
CA ALA A 106 9.70 -8.48 -3.14
C ALA A 106 10.97 -7.97 -3.84
N ILE A 107 10.84 -7.38 -5.04
CA ILE A 107 11.95 -6.70 -5.73
C ILE A 107 12.49 -5.56 -4.86
N ALA A 108 11.61 -4.71 -4.32
CA ALA A 108 12.00 -3.59 -3.47
C ALA A 108 12.74 -4.05 -2.21
N ALA A 109 12.17 -5.03 -1.51
CA ALA A 109 12.72 -5.56 -0.27
C ALA A 109 14.08 -6.24 -0.49
N GLU A 110 14.22 -7.04 -1.54
CA GLU A 110 15.49 -7.71 -1.85
C GLU A 110 16.56 -6.71 -2.30
N SER A 111 16.20 -5.68 -3.09
CA SER A 111 17.13 -4.62 -3.47
C SER A 111 17.68 -3.85 -2.26
N LEU A 112 16.83 -3.50 -1.30
CA LEU A 112 17.25 -2.88 -0.04
C LEU A 112 18.10 -3.81 0.84
N LYS A 113 17.79 -5.11 0.84
CA LYS A 113 18.58 -6.11 1.57
C LYS A 113 19.99 -6.27 0.99
N GLN A 114 20.14 -6.23 -0.34
CA GLN A 114 21.43 -6.33 -1.01
C GLN A 114 22.26 -5.05 -0.90
N ASN A 115 21.62 -3.89 -1.00
CA ASN A 115 22.26 -2.60 -0.82
C ASN A 115 21.39 -1.68 0.05
N PRO A 116 21.60 -1.65 1.38
CA PRO A 116 20.84 -0.79 2.29
C PRO A 116 20.99 0.70 2.03
N LYS A 117 21.99 1.12 1.23
CA LYS A 117 22.23 2.52 0.85
C LYS A 117 21.51 2.90 -0.45
N SER A 118 20.93 1.94 -1.17
CA SER A 118 20.21 2.16 -2.43
C SER A 118 18.94 2.98 -2.20
N ARG A 119 18.68 3.96 -3.07
CA ARG A 119 17.46 4.76 -3.05
C ARG A 119 16.37 4.05 -3.81
N VAL A 120 15.68 3.13 -3.12
CA VAL A 120 14.52 2.39 -3.64
C VAL A 120 13.23 3.12 -3.30
N VAL A 121 12.36 3.31 -4.30
CA VAL A 121 11.06 3.92 -4.15
C VAL A 121 9.98 3.02 -4.75
N TYR A 122 9.03 2.62 -3.91
CA TYR A 122 7.82 1.90 -4.29
C TYR A 122 6.60 2.80 -4.07
N LEU A 123 5.69 2.89 -5.03
CA LEU A 123 4.44 3.65 -4.88
C LEU A 123 3.37 3.17 -5.87
N THR A 124 2.12 3.51 -5.59
CA THR A 124 1.04 3.32 -6.57
C THR A 124 1.11 4.40 -7.65
N ALA A 125 0.60 4.08 -8.84
CA ALA A 125 0.53 5.03 -9.94
C ALA A 125 -0.36 6.25 -9.62
N GLU A 126 -1.45 6.06 -8.88
CA GLU A 126 -2.30 7.15 -8.37
C GLU A 126 -1.52 8.13 -7.51
N TYR A 127 -0.72 7.62 -6.56
CA TYR A 127 0.10 8.47 -5.70
C TYR A 127 1.18 9.21 -6.49
N PHE A 128 1.78 8.55 -7.48
CA PHE A 128 2.74 9.18 -8.38
C PHE A 128 2.11 10.38 -9.10
N MET A 129 0.90 10.22 -9.63
CA MET A 129 0.18 11.30 -10.31
C MET A 129 -0.17 12.46 -9.41
N TRP A 130 -0.70 12.17 -8.21
CA TRP A 130 -1.02 13.21 -7.25
C TRP A 130 0.22 14.07 -6.90
N ARG A 131 1.38 13.42 -6.74
CA ARG A 131 2.65 14.12 -6.51
C ARG A 131 3.11 14.93 -7.71
N PHE A 132 2.99 14.36 -8.91
CA PHE A 132 3.34 15.04 -10.15
C PHE A 132 2.51 16.32 -10.35
N ALA A 133 1.18 16.22 -10.23
CA ALA A 133 0.27 17.36 -10.33
C ALA A 133 0.54 18.44 -9.27
N THR A 134 0.83 18.03 -8.03
CA THR A 134 1.17 18.96 -6.95
C THR A 134 2.47 19.72 -7.26
N ALA A 135 3.50 19.04 -7.76
CA ALA A 135 4.77 19.68 -8.12
C ALA A 135 4.63 20.69 -9.26
N ILE A 136 3.76 20.40 -10.25
CA ILE A 136 3.45 21.35 -11.32
C ILE A 136 2.74 22.59 -10.76
N ARG A 137 1.68 22.38 -9.96
CA ARG A 137 0.90 23.47 -9.36
C ARG A 137 1.75 24.40 -8.52
N ASP A 138 2.69 23.83 -7.76
CA ASP A 138 3.53 24.58 -6.83
C ASP A 138 4.82 25.11 -7.50
N ASN A 139 4.91 25.02 -8.85
CA ASN A 139 6.06 25.42 -9.68
C ASN A 139 7.40 24.79 -9.25
N ASN A 140 7.33 23.58 -8.68
CA ASN A 140 8.45 22.80 -8.13
C ASN A 140 8.81 21.60 -9.02
N ALA A 141 8.51 21.68 -10.32
CA ALA A 141 8.77 20.60 -11.28
C ALA A 141 10.26 20.23 -11.39
N LEU A 142 11.17 21.22 -11.27
CA LEU A 142 12.62 21.00 -11.26
C LEU A 142 13.04 20.12 -10.08
N THR A 143 12.55 20.42 -8.88
CA THR A 143 12.82 19.65 -7.66
C THR A 143 12.32 18.21 -7.79
N LEU A 144 11.13 18.00 -8.38
CA LEU A 144 10.62 16.65 -8.62
C LEU A 144 11.54 15.86 -9.57
N LYS A 145 12.03 16.50 -10.63
CA LYS A 145 12.97 15.89 -11.59
C LYS A 145 14.29 15.50 -10.94
N GLU A 146 14.82 16.35 -10.05
CA GLU A 146 16.03 16.04 -9.28
C GLU A 146 15.81 14.86 -8.34
N GLN A 147 14.68 14.84 -7.63
CA GLN A 147 14.31 13.69 -6.78
C GLN A 147 14.19 12.39 -7.56
N LEU A 148 13.63 12.41 -8.78
CA LEU A 148 13.50 11.22 -9.61
C LEU A 148 14.85 10.73 -10.17
N ARG A 149 15.77 11.65 -10.51
CA ARG A 149 17.13 11.31 -10.96
C ARG A 149 17.97 10.63 -9.89
N ASP A 150 17.64 10.92 -8.65
CA ASP A 150 18.31 10.38 -7.49
C ASP A 150 17.87 8.94 -7.16
N ILE A 151 16.80 8.43 -7.75
CA ILE A 151 16.30 7.08 -7.44
C ILE A 151 17.11 6.02 -8.19
N ASP A 152 17.60 5.03 -7.44
CA ASP A 152 18.32 3.87 -8.01
C ASP A 152 17.32 2.82 -8.55
N LEU A 153 16.15 2.69 -7.92
CA LEU A 153 15.09 1.77 -8.32
C LEU A 153 13.71 2.38 -8.07
N LEU A 154 12.96 2.61 -9.15
CA LEU A 154 11.58 3.11 -9.13
C LEU A 154 10.60 2.00 -9.47
N ILE A 155 9.67 1.72 -8.57
CA ILE A 155 8.64 0.70 -8.72
C ILE A 155 7.27 1.38 -8.62
N ILE A 156 6.50 1.28 -9.70
CA ILE A 156 5.15 1.82 -9.79
C ILE A 156 4.17 0.65 -9.88
N ASP A 157 3.38 0.45 -8.83
CA ASP A 157 2.29 -0.53 -8.85
C ASP A 157 1.03 0.08 -9.46
N ASP A 158 0.13 -0.77 -9.93
CA ASP A 158 -1.24 -0.39 -10.21
C ASP A 158 -1.37 0.67 -11.33
N MET A 159 -0.52 0.53 -12.35
CA MET A 159 -0.52 1.35 -13.58
C MET A 159 -1.88 1.42 -14.30
N GLN A 160 -2.76 0.42 -14.13
CA GLN A 160 -4.10 0.45 -14.71
C GLN A 160 -4.95 1.63 -14.20
N PHE A 161 -4.69 2.13 -13.00
CA PHE A 161 -5.41 3.28 -12.44
C PHE A 161 -4.97 4.61 -13.08
N LEU A 162 -3.93 4.61 -13.92
CA LEU A 162 -3.57 5.76 -14.77
C LEU A 162 -4.42 5.88 -16.04
N GLN A 163 -5.31 4.93 -16.32
CA GLN A 163 -6.15 4.99 -17.52
C GLN A 163 -7.49 5.66 -17.19
N GLY A 164 -7.53 6.98 -17.37
CA GLY A 164 -8.70 7.83 -17.17
C GLY A 164 -8.64 9.12 -18.01
N LYS A 165 -9.81 9.65 -18.39
CA LYS A 165 -9.99 10.71 -19.41
C LYS A 165 -9.35 12.09 -19.11
N SER A 166 -8.68 12.30 -17.98
CA SER A 166 -8.04 13.58 -17.63
C SER A 166 -6.51 13.56 -17.68
N ILE A 167 -5.88 12.40 -17.89
CA ILE A 167 -4.43 12.22 -17.66
C ILE A 167 -3.62 12.24 -18.97
N GLN A 168 -4.26 12.04 -20.13
CA GLN A 168 -3.59 12.05 -21.43
C GLN A 168 -3.12 13.46 -21.88
N HIS A 169 -3.60 14.53 -21.26
CA HIS A 169 -3.25 15.90 -21.65
C HIS A 169 -1.95 16.41 -21.00
N GLU A 170 -1.48 15.77 -19.92
CA GLU A 170 -0.26 16.18 -19.19
C GLU A 170 0.99 15.36 -19.55
N PHE A 171 0.83 14.19 -20.17
CA PHE A 171 1.97 13.31 -20.52
C PHE A 171 2.58 13.54 -21.90
N CYS A 172 2.00 14.43 -22.71
CA CYS A 172 2.40 14.59 -24.11
C CYS A 172 3.09 15.91 -24.42
N HIS A 173 3.66 16.65 -23.46
CA HIS A 173 4.46 17.87 -23.71
C HIS A 173 5.73 17.90 -22.87
#